data_AF-A0A1F2TM80-F1
#
_entry.id   AF-A0A1F2TM80-F1
#
_cell.length_a   1.000
_cell.length_b   1.000
_cell.length_c   1.000
_cell.angle_alpha   90.00
_cell.angle_beta   90.00
_cell.angle_gamma   90.00
#
_symmetry.space_group_name_H-M   'P 1'
#
loop_
_entity.id
_entity.type
_entity.pdbx_description
1 polymer ?
#
loop_
_entity_poly.entity_id
_entity_poly.type
_entity_poly.pdbx_seq_one_letter_code
_entity_poly.pdbx_strand_id
1 'polypeptide(L)'
;MKQGNTVVHVDPEIMSGTPVFVGTRVPVQALIEYLEAGRPLSGFLEDFPTVTREQAIAALQEAKEALISRARRPTETAIQLLQAWIEEDSKVDGGLEAWETLKKELDSHRTSHRRLFP
;
A
#
# COMPACT_ATOMS: atom_id res chain seq x y z
N MET A 1 -5.50 -12.50 22.91
CA MET A 1 -5.01 -12.31 21.53
C MET A 1 -6.14 -12.71 20.60
N LYS A 2 -6.91 -11.77 20.04
CA LYS A 2 -7.90 -12.14 19.01
C LYS A 2 -7.09 -12.42 17.75
N GLN A 3 -6.88 -13.70 17.43
CA GLN A 3 -6.58 -14.07 16.05
C GLN A 3 -7.75 -13.52 15.24
N GLY A 4 -7.52 -12.45 14.49
CA GLY A 4 -8.51 -11.94 13.56
C GLY A 4 -8.70 -13.04 12.54
N ASN A 5 -9.86 -13.68 12.53
CA ASN A 5 -10.24 -14.56 11.43
C ASN A 5 -10.26 -13.70 10.17
N THR A 6 -9.18 -13.74 9.39
CA THR A 6 -9.11 -13.09 8.08
C THR A 6 -10.26 -13.62 7.25
N VAL A 7 -11.09 -12.74 6.67
CA VAL A 7 -12.24 -13.15 5.85
C VAL A 7 -11.87 -13.46 4.42
N VAL A 8 -10.63 -13.14 4.03
CA VAL A 8 -10.03 -13.38 2.73
C VAL A 8 -8.93 -14.42 2.85
N HIS A 9 -8.87 -15.37 1.92
CA HIS A 9 -7.77 -16.33 1.81
C HIS A 9 -7.20 -16.34 0.40
N VAL A 10 -5.90 -16.62 0.32
CA VAL A 10 -5.16 -16.78 -0.93
C VAL A 10 -4.48 -18.14 -0.88
N ASP A 11 -4.87 -19.02 -1.80
CA ASP A 11 -4.33 -20.37 -1.92
C ASP A 11 -4.00 -20.63 -3.39
N PRO A 12 -2.76 -20.99 -3.75
CA PRO A 12 -2.42 -21.37 -5.12
C PRO A 12 -3.30 -22.50 -5.68
N GLU A 13 -3.81 -23.37 -4.82
CA GLU A 13 -4.71 -24.47 -5.18
C GLU A 13 -6.17 -24.02 -5.37
N ILE A 14 -6.53 -22.81 -4.91
CA ILE A 14 -7.87 -22.23 -5.06
C ILE A 14 -7.81 -21.06 -6.04
N MET A 15 -8.44 -21.21 -7.20
CA MET A 15 -8.50 -20.15 -8.23
C MET A 15 -7.12 -19.56 -8.57
N SER A 16 -6.08 -20.40 -8.61
CA SER A 16 -4.71 -19.99 -8.93
C SER A 16 -4.17 -18.86 -8.05
N GLY A 17 -4.56 -18.81 -6.77
CA GLY A 17 -4.13 -17.77 -5.84
C GLY A 17 -4.94 -16.47 -5.91
N THR A 18 -6.10 -16.47 -6.57
CA THR A 18 -7.01 -15.33 -6.52
C THR A 18 -7.52 -15.14 -5.08
N PRO A 19 -7.50 -13.92 -4.50
CA PRO A 19 -8.08 -13.68 -3.18
C PRO A 19 -9.58 -13.93 -3.17
N VAL A 20 -10.01 -14.90 -2.35
CA VAL A 20 -11.42 -15.32 -2.23
C VAL A 20 -11.92 -15.18 -0.80
N PHE A 21 -13.25 -15.07 -0.62
CA PHE A 21 -13.84 -15.18 0.72
C PHE A 21 -13.61 -16.58 1.28
N VAL A 22 -13.19 -16.67 2.55
CA VAL A 22 -12.96 -17.93 3.25
C VAL A 22 -14.19 -18.84 3.16
N GLY A 23 -13.96 -20.10 2.81
CA GLY A 23 -15.03 -21.09 2.65
C GLY A 23 -15.82 -20.98 1.33
N THR A 24 -15.39 -20.10 0.42
CA THR A 24 -16.04 -19.90 -0.87
C THR A 24 -15.01 -19.94 -2.02
N ARG A 25 -15.51 -19.91 -3.26
CA ARG A 25 -14.72 -19.59 -4.46
C ARG A 25 -15.13 -18.25 -5.06
N VAL A 26 -15.64 -17.34 -4.23
CA VAL A 26 -16.09 -16.02 -4.66
C VAL A 26 -14.93 -15.04 -4.49
N PRO A 27 -14.42 -14.42 -5.58
CA PRO A 27 -13.34 -13.44 -5.48
C PRO A 27 -13.76 -12.20 -4.70
N VAL A 28 -12.86 -11.67 -3.88
CA VAL A 28 -13.11 -10.38 -3.20
C VAL A 28 -13.22 -9.24 -4.22
N GLN A 29 -12.49 -9.33 -5.33
CA GLN A 29 -12.60 -8.40 -6.44
C GLN A 29 -14.04 -8.28 -6.97
N ALA A 30 -14.79 -9.39 -7.02
CA ALA A 30 -16.18 -9.38 -7.48
C ALA A 30 -17.07 -8.49 -6.60
N LEU A 31 -16.83 -8.43 -5.27
CA LEU A 31 -17.55 -7.53 -4.38
C LEU A 31 -17.28 -6.06 -4.75
N ILE A 32 -16.02 -5.71 -5.01
CA ILE A 32 -15.63 -4.34 -5.35
C ILE A 32 -16.25 -3.92 -6.68
N GLU A 33 -16.11 -4.75 -7.72
CA GLU A 33 -16.70 -4.51 -9.05
C GLU A 33 -18.23 -4.37 -8.98
N TYR A 34 -18.89 -5.14 -8.12
CA TYR A 34 -20.33 -5.06 -7.90
C TYR A 34 -20.74 -3.68 -7.36
N LEU A 35 -20.00 -3.16 -6.38
CA LEU A 35 -20.25 -1.85 -5.79
C LEU A 35 -19.87 -0.71 -6.74
N GLU A 36 -18.78 -0.86 -7.50
CA GLU A 36 -18.37 0.09 -8.55
C GLU A 36 -19.42 0.23 -9.66
N ALA A 37 -20.12 -0.85 -9.98
CA ALA A 37 -21.27 -0.84 -10.88
C ALA A 37 -22.52 -0.15 -10.31
N GLY A 38 -22.44 0.44 -9.10
CA GLY A 38 -23.54 1.12 -8.43
C GLY A 38 -24.61 0.19 -7.87
N ARG A 39 -24.32 -1.12 -7.79
CA ARG A 39 -25.27 -2.10 -7.26
C ARG A 39 -25.16 -2.21 -5.73
N PRO A 40 -26.27 -2.43 -5.01
CA PRO A 40 -26.24 -2.49 -3.55
C PRO A 40 -25.59 -3.79 -3.05
N LEU A 41 -25.06 -3.74 -1.82
CA LEU A 41 -24.52 -4.93 -1.14
C LEU A 41 -25.54 -6.06 -1.01
N SER A 42 -26.83 -5.75 -0.85
CA SER A 42 -27.88 -6.79 -0.81
C SER A 42 -27.93 -7.60 -2.10
N GLY A 43 -27.82 -6.95 -3.26
CA GLY A 43 -27.79 -7.66 -4.55
C GLY A 43 -26.59 -8.60 -4.66
N PHE A 44 -25.43 -8.18 -4.17
CA PHE A 44 -24.25 -9.06 -4.14
C PHE A 44 -24.49 -10.32 -3.30
N LEU A 45 -25.14 -10.17 -2.14
CA LEU A 45 -25.44 -11.30 -1.25
C LEU A 45 -26.54 -12.22 -1.81
N GLU A 46 -27.45 -11.69 -2.64
CA GLU A 46 -28.44 -12.48 -3.37
C GLU A 46 -27.79 -13.31 -4.47
N ASP A 47 -26.85 -12.73 -5.22
CA ASP A 47 -26.11 -13.42 -6.30
C ASP A 47 -25.06 -14.41 -5.75
N PHE A 48 -24.48 -14.13 -4.57
CA PHE A 48 -23.46 -14.94 -3.91
C PHE A 48 -23.85 -15.32 -2.47
N PRO A 49 -24.87 -16.17 -2.28
CA PRO A 49 -25.42 -16.49 -0.96
C PRO A 49 -24.45 -17.27 -0.05
N THR A 50 -23.34 -17.77 -0.60
CA THR A 50 -22.26 -18.41 0.18
C THR A 50 -21.38 -17.41 0.92
N VAL A 51 -21.42 -16.12 0.54
CA VAL A 51 -20.72 -15.06 1.24
C VAL A 51 -21.67 -14.47 2.28
N THR A 52 -21.30 -14.50 3.56
CA THR A 52 -22.15 -13.88 4.58
C THR A 52 -22.04 -12.37 4.55
N ARG A 53 -23.08 -11.69 5.06
CA ARG A 53 -23.05 -10.23 5.23
C ARG A 53 -21.85 -9.78 6.07
N GLU A 54 -21.55 -10.53 7.13
CA GLU A 54 -20.43 -10.26 8.04
C GLU A 54 -19.09 -10.37 7.30
N GLN A 55 -18.91 -11.38 6.45
CA GLN A 55 -17.71 -11.54 5.62
C GLN A 55 -17.55 -10.37 4.64
N ALA A 56 -18.61 -9.98 3.94
CA ALA A 56 -18.56 -8.87 3.01
C ALA A 56 -18.24 -7.54 3.70
N ILE A 57 -18.87 -7.26 4.86
CA ILE A 57 -18.60 -6.06 5.65
C ILE A 57 -17.16 -6.06 6.18
N ALA A 58 -16.67 -7.19 6.69
CA ALA A 58 -15.30 -7.31 7.18
C ALA A 58 -14.28 -7.06 6.07
N ALA A 59 -14.49 -7.59 4.87
CA ALA A 59 -13.61 -7.33 3.73
C ALA A 59 -13.58 -5.84 3.35
N LEU A 60 -14.72 -5.15 3.38
CA LEU A 60 -14.79 -3.70 3.15
C LEU A 60 -14.09 -2.90 4.26
N GLN A 61 -14.15 -3.36 5.51
CA GLN A 61 -13.44 -2.74 6.62
C GLN A 61 -11.92 -2.89 6.46
N GLU A 62 -11.44 -4.09 6.13
CA GLU A 62 -10.02 -4.34 5.84
C GLU A 62 -9.52 -3.48 4.67
N ALA A 63 -10.28 -3.40 3.58
CA ALA A 63 -9.94 -2.55 2.43
C ALA A 63 -9.85 -1.06 2.80
N LYS A 64 -10.82 -0.56 3.59
CA LYS A 64 -10.82 0.82 4.10
C LYS A 64 -9.59 1.08 4.98
N GLU A 65 -9.29 0.18 5.91
CA GLU A 65 -8.15 0.32 6.82
C GLU A 65 -6.82 0.30 6.07
N ALA A 66 -6.66 -0.59 5.09
CA ALA A 66 -5.48 -0.64 4.24
C ALA A 66 -5.29 0.67 3.45
N LEU A 67 -6.37 1.20 2.88
CA LEU A 67 -6.34 2.45 2.11
C LEU A 67 -5.97 3.65 3.00
N ILE A 68 -6.60 3.79 4.17
CA ILE A 68 -6.29 4.86 5.13
C ILE A 68 -4.86 4.73 5.64
N SER A 69 -4.40 3.52 5.95
CA SER A 69 -3.04 3.27 6.43
C SER A 69 -2.00 3.62 5.37
N ARG A 70 -2.28 3.32 4.09
CA ARG A 70 -1.43 3.73 2.96
C ARG A 70 -1.36 5.25 2.84
N ALA A 71 -2.50 5.93 2.90
CA ALA A 71 -2.55 7.39 2.79
C ALA A 71 -1.88 8.11 3.98
N ARG A 72 -1.89 7.50 5.17
CA ARG A 72 -1.25 8.03 6.38
C ARG A 72 0.27 7.95 6.38
N ARG A 73 0.91 7.20 5.47
CA ARG A 73 2.37 7.15 5.35
C ARG A 73 2.85 8.25 4.39
N PRO A 74 3.30 9.42 4.87
CA PRO A 74 3.67 10.52 3.97
C PRO A 74 5.12 10.42 3.49
N THR A 75 5.99 9.58 4.10
CA THR A 75 7.44 9.74 3.90
C THR A 75 8.27 8.51 4.23
N GLU A 76 7.76 7.29 4.03
CA GLU A 76 8.63 6.11 4.16
C GLU A 76 9.70 6.08 3.05
N THR A 77 9.44 6.75 1.92
CA THR A 77 10.38 6.90 0.80
C THR A 77 11.65 7.65 1.19
N ALA A 78 11.59 8.73 1.97
CA ALA A 78 12.80 9.48 2.32
C ALA A 78 13.69 8.70 3.31
N ILE A 79 13.08 8.01 4.28
CA ILE A 79 13.81 7.19 5.25
C ILE A 79 14.38 5.93 4.57
N GLN A 80 13.61 5.28 3.69
CA GLN A 80 14.08 4.14 2.92
C GLN A 80 15.19 4.51 1.93
N LEU A 81 15.06 5.67 1.24
CA LEU A 81 16.12 6.18 0.38
C LEU A 81 17.37 6.55 1.17
N LEU A 82 17.22 7.17 2.35
CA LEU A 82 18.35 7.48 3.23
C LEU A 82 19.00 6.20 3.77
N GLN A 83 18.22 5.20 4.17
CA GLN A 83 18.76 3.94 4.69
C GLN A 83 19.49 3.13 3.61
N ALA A 84 18.93 3.04 2.40
CA ALA A 84 19.61 2.40 1.26
C ALA A 84 20.91 3.12 0.89
N TRP A 85 20.89 4.46 0.94
CA TRP A 85 22.07 5.28 0.65
C TRP A 85 23.15 5.13 1.73
N ILE A 86 22.78 5.07 3.01
CA ILE A 86 23.73 4.84 4.13
C ILE A 86 24.38 3.44 4.05
N GLU A 87 23.65 2.40 3.66
CA GLU A 87 24.21 1.05 3.51
C GLU A 87 25.20 0.96 2.33
N GLU A 88 24.93 1.67 1.24
CA GLU A 88 25.79 1.70 0.04
C GLU A 88 27.06 2.54 0.25
N ASP A 89 26.95 3.71 0.92
CA ASP A 89 28.08 4.61 1.18
C ASP A 89 28.92 4.24 2.40
N SER A 90 28.43 3.34 3.27
CA SER A 90 29.21 2.80 4.40
C SER A 90 30.44 1.99 3.96
N LYS A 91 30.57 1.68 2.65
CA LYS A 91 31.75 1.03 2.04
C LYS A 91 32.82 2.02 1.57
N VAL A 92 32.59 3.32 1.67
CA VAL A 92 33.52 4.34 1.19
C VAL A 92 34.15 5.05 2.39
N ASP A 93 35.43 4.76 2.65
CA ASP A 93 36.24 5.29 3.78
C ASP A 93 36.48 6.83 3.75
N GLY A 94 35.60 7.62 3.13
CA GLY A 94 35.76 9.08 2.99
C GLY A 94 34.45 9.89 2.92
N GLY A 95 33.30 9.29 3.26
CA GLY A 95 31.97 9.89 3.02
C GLY A 95 31.77 11.32 3.54
N LEU A 96 32.40 11.70 4.67
CA LEU A 96 32.27 13.06 5.23
C LEU A 96 32.90 14.14 4.34
N GLU A 97 34.03 13.87 3.67
CA GLU A 97 34.68 14.85 2.78
C GLU A 97 33.94 14.99 1.46
N ALA A 98 33.38 13.89 0.94
CA ALA A 98 32.53 13.90 -0.25
C ALA A 98 31.24 14.70 -0.01
N TRP A 99 30.62 14.53 1.17
CA TRP A 99 29.44 15.28 1.56
C TRP A 99 29.67 16.79 1.71
N GLU A 100 30.77 17.19 2.34
CA GLU A 100 31.13 18.61 2.46
C GLU A 100 31.43 19.24 1.10
N THR A 101 32.02 18.49 0.17
CA THR A 101 32.27 18.94 -1.21
C THR A 101 30.95 19.17 -1.96
N LEU A 102 30.04 18.20 -1.95
CA LEU A 102 28.74 18.29 -2.60
C LEU A 102 27.85 19.39 -2.01
N LYS A 103 27.88 19.56 -0.68
CA LYS A 103 27.13 20.61 0.01
C LYS A 103 27.61 22.00 -0.41
N LYS A 104 28.92 22.19 -0.52
CA LYS A 104 29.53 23.44 -0.98
C LYS A 104 29.16 23.76 -2.43
N GLU A 105 29.04 22.73 -3.27
CA GLU A 105 28.62 22.86 -4.68
C GLU A 105 27.11 23.15 -4.80
N LEU A 106 26.27 22.47 -4.03
CA LEU A 106 24.82 22.71 -4.00
C LEU A 106 24.47 24.10 -3.44
N ASP A 107 25.16 24.56 -2.40
CA ASP A 107 24.97 25.91 -1.85
C ASP A 107 25.43 26.98 -2.85
N SER A 108 26.51 26.74 -3.59
CA SER A 108 26.94 27.60 -4.71
C SER A 108 25.85 27.73 -5.77
N HIS A 109 25.23 26.61 -6.18
CA HIS A 109 24.14 26.59 -7.16
C HIS A 109 22.82 27.19 -6.64
N ARG A 110 22.49 27.04 -5.35
CA ARG A 110 21.30 27.65 -4.73
C ARG A 110 21.33 29.17 -4.72
N THR A 111 22.51 29.78 -4.74
CA THR A 111 22.66 31.25 -4.87
C THR A 111 22.29 31.78 -6.26
N SER A 112 22.23 30.94 -7.29
CA SER A 112 22.02 31.36 -8.68
C SER A 112 20.58 31.23 -9.20
N HIS A 113 19.72 30.45 -8.53
CA HIS A 113 18.31 30.28 -8.92
C HIS A 113 17.34 30.84 -7.87
N ARG A 114 17.45 32.16 -7.61
CA ARG A 114 16.37 32.93 -6.97
C ARG A 114 15.69 33.81 -8.02
N ARG A 115 15.00 33.17 -8.97
CA ARG A 115 13.85 33.75 -9.69
C ARG A 115 13.22 32.68 -10.58
N LEU A 116 11.88 32.75 -10.64
CA LEU A 116 10.95 32.02 -11.52
C LEU A 116 10.36 30.74 -10.93
N PHE A 117 9.35 30.92 -10.07
CA PHE A 117 8.01 30.47 -10.42
C PHE A 117 7.02 31.62 -10.11
N PRO A 118 5.96 31.79 -10.94
CA PRO A 118 4.94 32.83 -10.78
C PRO A 118 4.04 32.60 -9.56
#